data_AF-A0A520HQS2-F1
#
_entry.id   AF-A0A520HQS2-F1
#
_cell.length_a   1.000
_cell.length_b   1.000
_cell.length_c   1.000
_cell.angle_alpha   90.00
_cell.angle_beta   90.00
_cell.angle_gamma   90.00
#
_symmetry.space_group_name_H-M   'P 1'
#
loop_
_entity.id
_entity.type
_entity.pdbx_description
1 polymer ?
#
loop_
_entity_poly.entity_id
_entity_poly.type
_entity_poly.pdbx_seq_one_letter_code
_entity_poly.pdbx_strand_id
1 'polypeptide(L)'
;MTPIDKIAIVLLAVAGMELFAWSMHKYVMHGPGWGWHRDHHEPHDHALERNDLYAVVFAAIVVALFLVGTYAWPPMFWIATGITVYGAIYAFIHDGLVHQRL
;
A
#
# COMPACT_ATOMS: atom_id res chain seq x y z
N MET A 1 -12.61 11.62 -19.15
CA MET A 1 -12.07 10.25 -19.02
C MET A 1 -13.17 9.26 -19.32
N THR A 2 -12.93 8.39 -20.28
CA THR A 2 -13.81 7.26 -20.60
C THR A 2 -13.74 6.18 -19.50
N PRO A 3 -14.68 5.23 -19.46
CA PRO A 3 -14.55 4.06 -18.58
C PRO A 3 -13.26 3.27 -18.81
N ILE A 4 -12.81 3.15 -20.07
CA ILE A 4 -11.58 2.45 -20.43
C ILE A 4 -10.36 3.14 -19.82
N ASP A 5 -10.28 4.48 -19.89
CA ASP A 5 -9.16 5.25 -19.30
C ASP A 5 -9.04 4.98 -17.79
N LYS A 6 -10.19 4.98 -17.09
CA LYS A 6 -10.25 4.78 -15.65
C LYS A 6 -9.77 3.38 -15.26
N ILE A 7 -10.27 2.36 -15.96
CA ILE A 7 -9.87 0.96 -15.74
C ILE A 7 -8.38 0.79 -16.03
N ALA A 8 -7.88 1.34 -17.14
CA ALA A 8 -6.47 1.26 -17.49
C ALA A 8 -5.58 1.89 -16.40
N ILE A 9 -5.96 3.06 -15.89
CA ILE A 9 -5.22 3.73 -14.80
C ILE A 9 -5.21 2.88 -13.53
N VAL A 10 -6.35 2.31 -13.14
CA VAL A 10 -6.43 1.43 -11.96
C VAL A 10 -5.50 0.22 -12.13
N LEU A 11 -5.57 -0.47 -13.27
CA LEU A 11 -4.75 -1.65 -13.54
C LEU A 11 -3.25 -1.32 -13.57
N LEU A 12 -2.87 -0.20 -14.19
CA LEU A 12 -1.49 0.27 -14.21
C LEU A 12 -0.99 0.65 -12.81
N ALA A 13 -1.83 1.30 -12.00
CA ALA A 13 -1.50 1.63 -10.62
C ALA A 13 -1.32 0.35 -9.76
N VAL A 14 -2.21 -0.64 -9.90
CA VAL A 14 -2.07 -1.94 -9.22
C VAL A 14 -0.76 -2.62 -9.63
N ALA A 15 -0.45 -2.70 -10.93
CA ALA A 15 0.77 -3.33 -11.40
C ALA A 15 2.03 -2.57 -10.95
N GLY A 16 2.01 -1.24 -10.99
CA GLY A 16 3.12 -0.40 -10.54
C GLY A 16 3.36 -0.48 -9.04
N MET A 17 2.32 -0.74 -8.25
CA MET A 17 2.44 -0.91 -6.81
C MET A 17 3.26 -2.13 -6.41
N GLU A 18 3.35 -3.17 -7.23
CA GLU A 18 4.25 -4.30 -6.95
C GLU A 18 5.72 -3.85 -6.91
N LEU A 19 6.14 -3.05 -7.90
CA LEU A 19 7.49 -2.48 -7.94
C LEU A 19 7.72 -1.53 -6.76
N PHE A 20 6.72 -0.71 -6.43
CA PHE A 20 6.80 0.18 -5.27
C PHE A 20 6.90 -0.59 -3.96
N ALA A 21 6.04 -1.58 -3.72
CA ALA A 21 6.03 -2.38 -2.50
C ALA A 21 7.35 -3.14 -2.33
N TRP A 22 7.83 -3.79 -3.39
CA TRP A 22 9.13 -4.46 -3.38
C TRP A 22 10.27 -3.50 -3.04
N SER A 23 10.31 -2.32 -3.69
CA SER A 23 11.39 -1.35 -3.45
C SER A 23 11.31 -0.74 -2.05
N MET A 24 10.13 -0.39 -1.56
CA MET A 24 9.93 0.10 -0.20
C MET A 24 10.33 -0.94 0.84
N HIS A 25 9.91 -2.19 0.65
CA HIS A 25 10.24 -3.28 1.55
C HIS A 25 11.77 -3.50 1.59
N LYS A 26 12.40 -3.64 0.42
CA LYS A 26 13.83 -3.95 0.31
C LYS A 26 14.75 -2.81 0.75
N TYR A 27 14.47 -1.59 0.30
CA TYR A 27 15.42 -0.47 0.45
C TYR A 27 15.09 0.46 1.61
N VAL A 28 13.83 0.52 2.05
CA VAL A 28 13.41 1.39 3.15
C VAL A 28 13.16 0.58 4.41
N MET A 29 12.21 -0.37 4.37
CA MET A 29 11.80 -1.13 5.56
C MET A 29 12.92 -2.02 6.10
N HIS A 30 13.67 -2.69 5.22
CA HIS A 30 14.89 -3.42 5.59
C HIS A 30 16.16 -2.56 5.69
N GLY A 31 16.04 -1.24 5.54
CA GLY A 31 17.14 -0.28 5.64
C GLY A 31 16.91 0.72 6.79
N PRO A 32 16.83 2.04 6.52
CA PRO A 32 16.65 3.05 7.58
C PRO A 32 15.33 2.87 8.37
N GLY A 33 14.35 2.18 7.79
CA GLY A 33 13.06 1.87 8.38
C GLY A 33 13.03 0.65 9.31
N TRP A 34 14.15 -0.06 9.47
CA TRP A 34 14.19 -1.33 10.18
C TRP A 34 13.63 -1.25 11.61
N GLY A 35 13.77 -0.12 12.30
CA GLY A 35 13.23 0.05 13.64
C GLY A 35 11.71 -0.08 13.75
N TRP A 36 10.95 0.19 12.67
CA TRP A 36 9.51 -0.05 12.62
C TRP A 36 9.19 -1.43 12.05
N HIS A 37 9.99 -1.91 11.10
CA HIS A 37 9.73 -3.16 10.39
C HIS A 37 10.16 -4.42 11.16
N ARG A 38 11.14 -4.31 12.06
CA ARG A 38 11.72 -5.47 12.78
C ARG A 38 10.65 -6.32 13.49
N ASP A 39 9.69 -5.64 14.10
CA ASP A 39 8.59 -6.27 14.86
C ASP A 39 7.85 -7.32 14.00
N HIS A 40 7.64 -7.01 12.72
CA HIS A 40 6.98 -7.89 11.74
C HIS A 40 7.78 -9.17 11.40
N HIS A 41 9.09 -9.18 11.67
CA HIS A 41 9.96 -10.35 11.41
C HIS A 41 10.22 -11.17 12.68
N GLU A 42 9.80 -10.69 13.84
CA GLU A 42 10.01 -11.35 15.12
C GLU A 42 8.72 -12.09 15.54
N PRO A 43 8.78 -13.36 15.96
CA PRO A 43 7.59 -14.07 16.42
C PRO A 43 6.96 -13.40 17.64
N HIS A 44 5.65 -13.17 17.60
CA HIS A 44 4.90 -12.57 18.70
C HIS A 44 3.42 -12.95 18.64
N ASP A 45 2.73 -12.81 19.79
CA ASP A 45 1.31 -13.18 19.93
C ASP A 45 0.35 -11.98 19.94
N HIS A 46 0.86 -10.77 19.66
CA HIS A 46 0.03 -9.55 19.62
C HIS A 46 -0.47 -9.23 18.21
N ALA A 47 -1.67 -8.65 18.12
CA ALA A 47 -2.31 -8.34 16.85
C ALA A 47 -1.70 -7.12 16.12
N LEU A 48 -1.32 -6.08 16.88
CA LEU A 48 -0.75 -4.85 16.33
C LEU A 48 0.77 -4.88 16.38
N GLU A 49 1.40 -4.46 15.29
CA GLU A 49 2.83 -4.35 15.15
C GLU A 49 3.25 -2.89 15.00
N ARG A 50 4.48 -2.56 15.40
CA ARG A 50 5.09 -1.26 15.06
C ARG A 50 5.16 -1.05 13.54
N ASN A 51 5.24 -2.15 12.80
CA ASN A 51 5.22 -2.14 11.34
C ASN A 51 3.91 -1.56 10.78
N ASP A 52 2.80 -1.65 11.51
CA ASP A 52 1.50 -1.11 11.09
C ASP A 52 1.53 0.43 10.96
N LEU A 53 2.53 1.11 11.52
CA LEU A 53 2.77 2.55 11.26
C LEU A 53 3.02 2.85 9.79
N TYR A 54 3.60 1.92 9.02
CA TYR A 54 3.72 2.07 7.57
C TYR A 54 2.35 2.09 6.90
N ALA A 55 1.43 1.21 7.31
CA ALA A 55 0.07 1.20 6.80
C ALA A 55 -0.64 2.53 7.09
N VAL A 56 -0.45 3.11 8.28
CA VAL A 56 -1.00 4.43 8.64
C VAL A 56 -0.44 5.54 7.74
N VAL A 57 0.89 5.59 7.54
CA VAL A 57 1.52 6.60 6.68
C VAL A 57 1.06 6.47 5.24
N PHE A 58 1.05 5.26 4.69
CA PHE A 58 0.60 5.04 3.31
C PHE A 58 -0.90 5.32 3.14
N ALA A 59 -1.74 4.97 4.12
CA ALA A 59 -3.15 5.34 4.10
C ALA A 59 -3.35 6.86 4.08
N ALA A 60 -2.60 7.62 4.89
CA ALA A 60 -2.67 9.08 4.87
C ALA A 60 -2.26 9.65 3.50
N ILE A 61 -1.22 9.10 2.87
CA ILE A 61 -0.82 9.48 1.51
C ILE A 61 -1.95 9.17 0.53
N VAL A 62 -2.53 7.97 0.56
CA VAL A 62 -3.62 7.57 -0.35
C VAL A 62 -4.86 8.45 -0.17
N VAL A 63 -5.21 8.81 1.06
CA VAL A 63 -6.29 9.78 1.33
C VAL A 63 -5.98 11.14 0.68
N ALA A 64 -4.74 11.64 0.81
CA ALA A 64 -4.34 12.88 0.14
C ALA A 64 -4.43 12.76 -1.40
N LEU A 65 -4.06 11.61 -1.98
CA LEU A 65 -4.21 11.36 -3.42
C LEU A 65 -5.68 11.34 -3.85
N PHE A 66 -6.59 10.80 -3.04
CA PHE A 66 -8.03 10.88 -3.30
C PHE A 66 -8.54 12.32 -3.26
N LEU A 67 -8.09 13.14 -2.30
CA LEU A 67 -8.44 14.55 -2.22
C LEU A 67 -7.96 15.32 -3.46
N VAL A 68 -6.69 15.14 -3.85
CA VAL A 68 -6.14 15.71 -5.08
C VAL A 68 -6.93 15.24 -6.30
N GLY A 69 -7.25 13.94 -6.35
CA GLY A 69 -8.07 13.33 -7.38
C GLY A 69 -9.45 13.94 -7.51
N THR A 70 -10.05 14.30 -6.38
CA THR A 70 -11.41 14.84 -6.32
C THR A 70 -11.45 16.31 -6.70
N TYR A 71 -10.50 17.12 -6.21
CA TYR A 71 -10.58 18.57 -6.30
C TYR A 71 -9.67 19.22 -7.36
N ALA A 72 -8.65 18.51 -7.84
CA ALA A 72 -7.65 19.11 -8.73
C ALA A 72 -7.39 18.28 -10.01
N TRP A 73 -7.15 16.99 -9.88
CA TRP A 73 -6.70 16.16 -11.01
C TRP A 73 -7.39 14.78 -11.04
N PRO A 74 -8.53 14.64 -11.76
CA PRO A 74 -9.35 13.42 -11.77
C PRO A 74 -8.63 12.07 -12.00
N PRO A 75 -7.59 11.96 -12.84
CA PRO A 75 -6.80 10.74 -12.95
C PRO A 75 -6.20 10.25 -11.63
N MET A 76 -5.81 11.16 -10.73
CA MET A 76 -5.22 10.81 -9.44
C MET A 76 -6.18 10.02 -8.55
N PHE A 77 -7.49 10.26 -8.67
CA PHE A 77 -8.51 9.48 -7.94
C PHE A 77 -8.44 7.99 -8.31
N TRP A 78 -8.29 7.71 -9.61
CA TRP A 78 -8.22 6.35 -10.12
C TRP A 78 -6.87 5.69 -9.83
N ILE A 79 -5.78 6.47 -9.76
CA ILE A 79 -4.49 5.98 -9.24
C ILE A 79 -4.64 5.57 -7.77
N ALA A 80 -5.20 6.45 -6.91
CA ALA A 80 -5.44 6.16 -5.51
C ALA A 80 -6.34 4.93 -5.31
N THR A 81 -7.34 4.75 -6.19
CA THR A 81 -8.18 3.55 -6.23
C THR A 81 -7.35 2.30 -6.51
N GLY A 82 -6.48 2.31 -7.51
CA GLY A 82 -5.58 1.18 -7.81
C GLY A 82 -4.62 0.88 -6.67
N ILE A 83 -4.04 1.90 -6.04
CA ILE A 83 -3.18 1.73 -4.85
C ILE A 83 -3.97 1.07 -3.71
N THR A 84 -5.22 1.47 -3.48
CA THR A 84 -6.08 0.89 -2.45
C THR A 84 -6.41 -0.58 -2.75
N VAL A 85 -6.71 -0.92 -4.01
CA VAL A 85 -6.94 -2.31 -4.43
C VAL A 85 -5.70 -3.16 -4.20
N TYR A 86 -4.51 -2.67 -4.58
CA TYR A 86 -3.26 -3.38 -4.31
C TYR A 86 -3.03 -3.54 -2.80
N GLY A 87 -3.23 -2.48 -2.00
CA GLY A 87 -3.09 -2.53 -0.55
C GLY A 87 -4.01 -3.59 0.09
N ALA A 88 -5.25 -3.71 -0.37
CA ALA A 88 -6.15 -4.77 0.07
C ALA A 88 -5.61 -6.16 -0.30
N ILE A 89 -5.17 -6.37 -1.56
CA ILE A 89 -4.55 -7.63 -2.00
C ILE A 89 -3.34 -7.96 -1.11
N TYR A 90 -2.48 -6.99 -0.85
CA TYR A 90 -1.27 -7.18 -0.04
C TYR A 90 -1.62 -7.57 1.40
N ALA A 91 -2.56 -6.87 2.04
CA ALA A 91 -2.99 -7.18 3.40
C ALA A 91 -3.57 -8.61 3.50
N PHE A 92 -4.38 -9.04 2.52
CA PHE A 92 -4.94 -10.40 2.55
C PHE A 92 -3.92 -11.48 2.22
N ILE A 93 -3.10 -11.28 1.18
CA ILE A 93 -2.19 -12.31 0.67
C ILE A 93 -0.87 -12.33 1.45
N HIS A 94 -0.19 -11.19 1.53
CA HIS A 94 1.12 -11.12 2.19
C HIS A 94 0.95 -11.18 3.71
N ASP A 95 0.18 -10.27 4.31
CA ASP A 95 0.09 -10.23 5.78
C ASP A 95 -0.82 -11.35 6.31
N GLY A 96 -1.96 -11.59 5.66
CA GLY A 96 -2.91 -12.62 6.03
C GLY A 96 -2.42 -14.04 5.78
N LEU A 97 -2.16 -14.41 4.52
CA LEU A 97 -1.84 -15.80 4.18
C LEU A 97 -0.37 -16.16 4.39
N VAL A 98 0.56 -15.28 4.00
CA VAL A 98 2.00 -15.58 4.08
C VAL A 98 2.52 -15.40 5.51
N HIS A 99 2.18 -14.28 6.15
CA HIS A 99 2.59 -14.00 7.54
C HIS A 99 1.58 -14.46 8.60
N GLN A 100 0.43 -15.01 8.18
CA GLN A 100 -0.56 -15.62 9.10
C GLN A 100 -1.13 -14.63 10.13
N ARG A 101 -1.33 -13.36 9.74
CA ARG A 101 -1.88 -12.30 10.60
C ARG A 101 -3.41 -12.13 10.54
N LEU A 102 -4.11 -12.83 9.64
CA LEU A 102 -5.58 -12.76 9.44
C LEU A 102 -6.28 -14.10 9.71
#